data_AF-I5BUK3-F1
#
_entry.id   AF-I5BUK3-F1
#
_cell.length_a   1.000
_cell.length_b   1.000
_cell.length_c   1.000
_cell.angle_alpha   90.00
_cell.angle_beta   90.00
_cell.angle_gamma   90.00
#
_symmetry.space_group_name_H-M   'P 1'
#
loop_
_entity.id
_entity.type
_entity.pdbx_description
1 polymer ?
#
loop_
_entity_poly.entity_id
_entity_poly.type
_entity_poly.pdbx_seq_one_letter_code
_entity_poly.pdbx_strand_id
1 'polypeptide(L)' 'MKPRENLVRLKQFQVNEKRRRMAQLDSMIAEFDRMAAELDAQITSEETKAGITDLNHFAYPTFAKAARLRRDNLRTSQPS' A
#
# COMPACT_ATOMS: atom_id res chain seq x y z
N MET A 1 39.96 -16.06 -19.29
CA MET A 1 38.66 -16.26 -18.60
C MET A 1 37.73 -17.04 -19.51
N LYS A 2 37.12 -18.14 -19.02
CA LYS A 2 36.30 -19.03 -19.87
C LYS A 2 34.91 -18.40 -20.12
N PRO A 3 34.41 -18.30 -21.36
CA PRO A 3 33.13 -17.63 -21.70
C PRO A 3 31.91 -18.09 -20.90
N ARG A 4 31.88 -19.37 -20.50
CA ARG A 4 30.81 -19.96 -19.68
C ARG A 4 30.72 -19.33 -18.28
N GLU A 5 31.85 -18.97 -17.68
CA GLU A 5 31.88 -18.37 -16.34
C GLU A 5 31.29 -16.95 -16.35
N ASN A 6 31.58 -16.16 -17.39
CA ASN A 6 31.00 -14.83 -17.57
C ASN A 6 29.49 -14.88 -17.79
N LEU A 7 28.99 -15.85 -18.55
CA LEU A 7 27.55 -16.04 -18.77
C LEU A 7 26.83 -16.38 -17.46
N VAL A 8 27.41 -17.26 -16.64
CA VAL A 8 26.86 -17.63 -15.33
C VAL A 8 26.82 -16.41 -14.40
N ARG A 9 27.90 -15.61 -14.34
CA ARG A 9 27.95 -14.37 -13.54
C ARG A 9 26.88 -13.36 -13.99
N LEU A 10 26.69 -13.18 -15.30
CA LEU A 10 25.66 -12.30 -15.83
C LEU A 10 24.25 -12.75 -15.44
N LYS A 11 23.96 -14.06 -15.55
CA LYS A 11 22.67 -14.63 -15.14
C LYS A 11 22.44 -14.47 -13.64
N GLN A 12 23.47 -14.69 -12.81
CA GLN A 12 23.37 -14.49 -11.37
C GLN A 12 23.07 -13.03 -11.02
N PHE A 13 23.70 -12.07 -11.71
CA PHE A 13 23.40 -10.65 -11.55
C PHE A 13 21.95 -10.33 -11.89
N GLN A 14 21.45 -10.79 -13.05
CA GLN A 14 20.05 -10.59 -13.45
C GLN A 14 19.05 -11.17 -12.45
N VAL A 15 19.33 -12.36 -11.89
CA VAL A 15 18.49 -12.98 -10.86
C VAL A 15 18.51 -12.15 -9.57
N ASN A 16 19.69 -11.72 -9.12
CA ASN A 16 19.83 -10.91 -7.91
C ASN A 16 19.10 -9.55 -8.05
N GLU A 17 19.19 -8.92 -9.22
CA GLU A 17 18.49 -7.68 -9.50
C GLU A 17 16.96 -7.87 -9.46
N LYS A 18 16.44 -8.91 -10.10
CA LYS A 18 15.01 -9.24 -10.05
C LYS A 18 14.54 -9.52 -8.63
N ARG A 19 15.31 -10.27 -7.84
CA ARG A 19 15.01 -10.52 -6.42
C ARG A 19 14.94 -9.23 -5.62
N ARG A 20 15.86 -8.30 -5.84
CA ARG A 20 15.85 -6.98 -5.18
C ARG A 20 14.60 -6.18 -5.55
N ARG A 21 14.21 -6.17 -6.83
CA ARG A 21 12.99 -5.48 -7.28
C ARG A 21 11.73 -6.10 -6.68
N MET A 22 11.65 -7.42 -6.60
CA MET A 22 10.54 -8.11 -5.92
C MET A 22 10.46 -7.71 -4.44
N ALA A 23 11.58 -7.77 -3.71
CA ALA A 23 11.60 -7.36 -2.31
C ALA A 23 11.19 -5.89 -2.08
N GLN A 24 11.50 -5.00 -3.04
CA GLN A 24 11.04 -3.61 -3.02
C GLN A 24 9.52 -3.51 -3.24
N LEU A 25 8.97 -4.28 -4.16
CA LEU A 25 7.52 -4.33 -4.38
C LEU A 25 6.79 -4.89 -3.16
N ASP A 26 7.29 -5.96 -2.55
CA ASP A 26 6.71 -6.53 -1.33
C ASP A 26 6.72 -5.52 -0.18
N SER A 27 7.82 -4.76 -0.04
CA SER A 27 7.92 -3.68 0.96
C SER A 27 6.92 -2.57 0.68
N MET A 28 6.74 -2.21 -0.59
CA MET A 28 5.77 -1.20 -1.01
C MET A 28 4.33 -1.68 -0.73
N ILE A 29 3.98 -2.92 -1.06
CA ILE A 29 2.66 -3.49 -0.75
C ILE A 29 2.39 -3.42 0.76
N ALA A 30 3.36 -3.80 1.59
CA ALA A 30 3.23 -3.71 3.04
C ALA A 30 3.06 -2.26 3.55
N GLU A 31 3.66 -1.27 2.89
CA GLU A 31 3.42 0.15 3.19
C GLU A 31 2.01 0.59 2.83
N PHE A 32 1.48 0.13 1.69
CA PHE A 32 0.09 0.40 1.30
C PHE A 32 -0.90 -0.17 2.32
N ASP A 33 -0.70 -1.42 2.76
CA ASP A 33 -1.56 -2.05 3.78
C ASP A 33 -1.54 -1.29 5.10
N ARG A 34 -0.34 -0.86 5.54
CA ARG A 34 -0.20 -0.03 6.76
C ARG A 34 -0.94 1.29 6.63
N MET A 35 -0.76 2.02 5.53
CA MET A 35 -1.46 3.29 5.31
C MET A 35 -2.98 3.13 5.25
N ALA A 36 -3.48 2.05 4.63
CA ALA A 36 -4.90 1.75 4.60
C ALA A 36 -5.45 1.50 6.03
N ALA A 37 -4.74 0.73 6.84
CA ALA A 37 -5.13 0.45 8.22
C ALA A 37 -5.11 1.71 9.11
N GLU A 38 -4.13 2.60 8.92
CA GLU A 38 -4.08 3.89 9.61
C GLU A 38 -5.27 4.78 9.25
N LEU A 39 -5.65 4.82 7.96
CA LEU A 39 -6.84 5.56 7.52
C LEU A 39 -8.12 4.96 8.12
N ASP A 40 -8.25 3.63 8.18
CA ASP A 40 -9.37 2.94 8.83
C ASP A 40 -9.49 3.31 10.32
N ALA A 41 -8.35 3.40 11.02
CA ALA A 41 -8.32 3.85 12.42
C ALA A 41 -8.75 5.32 12.57
N GLN A 42 -8.29 6.21 11.69
CA GLN A 42 -8.66 7.62 11.68
C GLN A 42 -10.17 7.82 11.41
N ILE A 43 -10.73 7.06 10.46
CA ILE A 43 -12.17 7.07 10.17
C ILE A 43 -12.95 6.67 11.42
N THR A 44 -12.59 5.54 12.03
CA THR A 44 -13.27 5.02 13.21
C THR A 44 -13.21 6.00 14.38
N SER A 45 -12.03 6.60 14.60
CA SER A 45 -11.83 7.62 15.64
C SER A 45 -12.76 8.83 15.42
N GLU A 46 -12.86 9.32 14.19
CA GLU A 46 -13.67 10.50 13.88
C GLU A 46 -15.18 10.19 13.94
N GLU A 47 -15.61 9.03 13.44
CA GLU A 47 -16.99 8.58 13.55
C GLU A 47 -17.42 8.41 15.01
N THR A 48 -16.54 7.84 15.85
CA THR A 48 -16.78 7.67 17.29
C THR A 48 -16.87 9.03 17.98
N LYS A 49 -15.98 9.96 17.66
CA LYS A 49 -15.97 11.32 18.21
C LYS A 49 -17.23 12.11 17.84
N ALA A 50 -17.71 11.95 16.60
CA ALA A 50 -18.92 12.60 16.14
C ALA A 50 -20.20 11.88 16.57
N GLY A 51 -20.11 10.60 16.95
CA GLY A 51 -21.26 9.74 17.21
C GLY A 51 -22.08 9.41 15.95
N ILE A 52 -21.48 9.57 14.76
CA ILE A 52 -22.15 9.40 13.47
C ILE A 52 -21.32 8.45 12.61
N THR A 53 -21.86 7.26 12.34
CA THR A 53 -21.24 6.24 11.48
C THR A 53 -21.96 6.08 10.13
N ASP A 54 -23.17 6.61 10.00
CA ASP A 54 -23.92 6.57 8.74
C ASP A 54 -23.32 7.57 7.75
N LEU A 55 -22.74 7.05 6.66
CA LEU A 55 -22.13 7.82 5.58
C LEU A 55 -23.12 8.77 4.88
N ASN A 56 -24.40 8.42 4.86
CA ASN A 56 -25.44 9.23 4.23
C ASN A 56 -26.02 10.29 5.16
N HIS A 57 -25.60 10.30 6.42
CA HIS A 57 -26.02 11.32 7.37
C HIS A 57 -25.52 12.70 6.92
N PHE A 58 -26.41 13.70 6.92
CA PHE A 58 -26.06 15.04 6.42
C PHE A 58 -24.89 15.68 7.19
N ALA A 59 -24.74 15.33 8.48
CA ALA A 59 -23.66 15.78 9.35
C ALA A 59 -22.51 14.76 9.48
N TYR A 60 -22.42 13.78 8.57
CA TYR A 60 -21.30 12.84 8.57
C TYR A 60 -19.97 13.60 8.46
N PRO A 61 -18.96 13.29 9.30
CA PRO A 61 -17.74 14.09 9.36
C PRO A 61 -17.02 14.17 8.01
N THR A 62 -16.74 15.39 7.55
CA THR A 62 -16.03 15.63 6.29
C THR A 62 -14.65 14.99 6.29
N PHE A 63 -13.98 14.97 7.45
CA PHE A 63 -12.69 14.30 7.63
C PHE A 63 -12.82 12.79 7.42
N ALA A 64 -13.78 12.13 8.08
CA ALA A 64 -14.03 10.69 7.89
C ALA A 64 -14.38 10.36 6.43
N LYS A 65 -15.10 11.25 5.74
CA LYS A 65 -15.43 11.09 4.31
C LYS A 65 -14.19 11.18 3.42
N ALA A 66 -13.33 12.16 3.67
CA ALA A 66 -12.08 12.34 2.93
C ALA A 66 -11.10 11.18 3.18
N ALA A 67 -10.98 10.71 4.43
CA ALA A 67 -10.14 9.58 4.78
C ALA A 67 -10.61 8.28 4.10
N ARG A 68 -11.93 8.03 4.04
CA ARG A 68 -12.50 6.91 3.27
C ARG A 68 -12.12 6.97 1.80
N LEU A 69 -12.33 8.12 1.15
CA LEU A 69 -11.97 8.30 -0.26
C LEU A 69 -10.47 8.06 -0.50
N ARG A 70 -9.61 8.57 0.39
CA ARG A 70 -8.16 8.36 0.30
C ARG A 70 -7.79 6.89 0.44
N ARG A 71 -8.39 6.17 1.38
CA ARG A 71 -8.17 4.73 1.58
C ARG A 71 -8.59 3.93 0.35
N ASP A 72 -9.74 4.25 -0.23
CA ASP A 72 -10.24 3.56 -1.39
C ASP A 72 -9.33 3.79 -2.61
N ASN A 73 -8.87 5.03 -2.82
CA ASN A 73 -7.86 5.35 -3.85
C ASN A 73 -6.53 4.61 -3.63
N LEU A 74 -6.14 4.43 -2.37
CA LEU A 74 -4.91 3.74 -2.00
C LEU A 74 -5.02 2.24 -2.32
N ARG A 75 -6.15 1.60 -1.98
CA ARG A 75 -6.43 0.20 -2.33
C ARG A 75 -6.50 -0.03 -3.84
N THR A 76 -7.09 0.90 -4.60
CA THR A 76 -7.11 0.80 -6.07
C THR A 76 -5.74 0.98 -6.72
N SER A 77 -4.81 1.66 -6.03
CA SER A 77 -3.46 1.93 -6.53
C SER A 77 -2.43 0.89 -6.07
N GLN A 78 -2.84 -0.06 -5.22
CA GLN A 78 -1.95 -1.07 -4.68
C GLN A 78 -1.51 -2.05 -5.79
N PRO A 79 -0.21 -2.36 -5.91
CA PRO A 79 0.25 -3.36 -6.86
C PRO A 79 -0.35 -4.73 -6.52
N SER A 80 -0.96 -5.37 -7.52
CA SER A 80 -1.46 -6.76 -7.45
C SER A 80 -0.44 -7.75 -8.00
#